data_AF-L1KR95-F1
#
_entry.id   AF-L1KR95-F1
#
_cell.length_a   1.000
_cell.length_b   1.000
_cell.length_c   1.000
_cell.angle_alpha   90.00
_cell.angle_beta   90.00
_cell.angle_gamma   90.00
#
_symmetry.space_group_name_H-M   'P 1'
#
loop_
_entity.id
_entity.type
_entity.pdbx_description
1 polymer ?
#
loop_
_entity_poly.entity_id
_entity_poly.type
_entity_poly.pdbx_seq_one_letter_code
_entity_poly.pdbx_strand_id
1 'polypeptide(L)'
;MPRPHHLFIAAPALLLAVSACTSSAVPCAGVGVDSGVSLMFVREGYGDLVGASYELCARGECVDGTLPPENVTRLRLMLPLDVDPDSGPVRFRVTPVRGTEPVIDASTDVELRHQSDGCGSGAYNRALAFTKEDGLLGEVPASVMKAWREDLERPAPSTSPAPSTSPAPSTSPAPSASPSAGTAPESA
;
A
#
# COMPACT_ATOMS: atom_id res chain seq x y z
N MET A 1 -45.52 80.17 -5.43
CA MET A 1 -46.58 79.21 -5.84
C MET A 1 -46.79 79.37 -7.34
N PRO A 2 -47.03 78.35 -8.20
CA PRO A 2 -47.07 76.89 -8.03
C PRO A 2 -46.25 76.06 -9.07
N ARG A 3 -45.82 74.87 -8.61
CA ARG A 3 -45.68 73.52 -9.24
C ARG A 3 -44.95 73.21 -10.59
N PRO A 4 -44.44 71.97 -10.71
CA PRO A 4 -43.31 71.54 -11.55
C PRO A 4 -43.75 70.81 -12.82
N HIS A 5 -42.83 70.67 -13.77
CA HIS A 5 -42.87 69.59 -14.75
C HIS A 5 -41.52 68.87 -14.80
N HIS A 6 -41.52 67.65 -14.27
CA HIS A 6 -40.50 66.66 -14.56
C HIS A 6 -40.59 66.29 -16.03
N LEU A 7 -39.53 66.55 -16.79
CA LEU A 7 -39.27 65.82 -18.03
C LEU A 7 -38.06 64.91 -17.79
N PHE A 8 -38.37 63.63 -17.62
CA PHE A 8 -37.44 62.52 -17.71
C PHE A 8 -36.68 62.59 -19.04
N ILE A 9 -35.35 62.70 -19.00
CA ILE A 9 -34.50 62.25 -20.11
C ILE A 9 -33.68 61.10 -19.57
N ALA A 10 -34.04 59.92 -20.06
CA ALA A 10 -33.43 58.64 -19.76
C ALA A 10 -31.97 58.64 -20.20
N ALA A 11 -31.07 58.35 -19.26
CA ALA A 11 -29.72 57.91 -19.57
C ALA A 11 -29.61 56.44 -19.16
N PRO A 12 -29.47 55.51 -20.11
CA PRO A 12 -28.80 54.25 -19.85
C PRO A 12 -27.47 54.30 -20.61
N ALA A 13 -26.46 54.94 -20.02
CA ALA A 13 -25.10 54.68 -20.43
C ALA A 13 -24.72 53.30 -19.90
N LEU A 14 -24.77 52.35 -20.83
CA LEU A 14 -24.25 50.99 -20.74
C LEU A 14 -22.80 51.01 -20.23
N LEU A 15 -22.51 50.47 -19.05
CA LEU A 15 -21.16 50.09 -18.66
C LEU A 15 -21.17 48.70 -18.05
N LEU A 16 -21.00 47.74 -18.97
CA LEU A 16 -20.31 46.46 -18.86
C LEU A 16 -20.03 45.97 -17.43
N ALA A 17 -20.82 44.98 -17.03
CA ALA A 17 -20.42 44.03 -16.01
C ALA A 17 -19.09 43.37 -16.43
N VAL A 18 -17.98 43.85 -15.87
CA VAL A 18 -16.76 43.04 -15.78
C VAL A 18 -17.00 42.00 -14.69
N SER A 19 -17.80 41.00 -15.02
CA SER A 19 -17.67 39.69 -14.42
C SER A 19 -16.30 39.19 -14.86
N ALA A 20 -15.26 39.53 -14.10
CA ALA A 20 -14.04 38.76 -14.14
C ALA A 20 -14.43 37.35 -13.70
N CYS A 21 -14.80 36.50 -14.66
CA CYS A 21 -14.77 35.07 -14.51
C CYS A 21 -13.35 34.77 -14.07
N THR A 22 -13.15 34.59 -12.76
CA THR A 22 -11.92 34.06 -12.20
C THR A 22 -11.67 32.78 -12.98
N SER A 23 -10.63 32.80 -13.81
CA SER A 23 -10.14 31.62 -14.52
C SER A 23 -10.15 30.48 -13.50
N SER A 24 -10.90 29.42 -13.81
CA SER A 24 -11.15 28.29 -12.94
C SER A 24 -9.87 27.90 -12.20
N ALA A 25 -9.71 28.40 -10.98
CA ALA A 25 -8.62 28.00 -10.11
C ALA A 25 -8.99 26.58 -9.71
N VAL A 26 -8.45 25.59 -10.43
CA VAL A 26 -8.47 24.21 -9.97
C VAL A 26 -7.96 24.27 -8.53
N PRO A 27 -8.77 23.91 -7.52
CA PRO A 27 -8.33 23.99 -6.15
C PRO A 27 -7.09 23.11 -6.03
N CYS A 28 -5.95 23.76 -5.83
CA CYS A 28 -4.70 23.07 -5.60
C CYS A 28 -4.88 22.26 -4.32
N ALA A 29 -5.03 20.94 -4.46
CA ALA A 29 -5.26 20.05 -3.34
C ALA A 29 -4.03 19.96 -2.42
N GLY A 30 -2.91 20.61 -2.77
CA GLY A 30 -1.69 20.63 -1.96
C GLY A 30 -1.19 19.23 -1.67
N VAL A 31 -1.52 18.26 -2.54
CA VAL A 31 -1.05 16.89 -2.43
C VAL A 31 0.42 16.89 -2.83
N GLY A 32 1.26 17.22 -1.85
CA GLY A 32 2.70 17.03 -1.95
C GLY A 32 2.94 15.58 -2.32
N VAL A 33 3.36 15.36 -3.55
CA VAL A 33 3.93 14.08 -3.94
C VAL A 33 5.28 14.00 -3.23
N ASP A 34 5.54 12.93 -2.48
CA ASP A 34 6.88 12.68 -1.96
C ASP A 34 7.79 12.21 -3.11
N SER A 35 9.08 12.53 -3.04
CA SER A 35 10.07 11.92 -3.92
C SER A 35 10.28 10.46 -3.52
N GLY A 36 10.43 9.55 -4.46
CA GLY A 36 10.55 8.14 -4.12
C GLY A 36 10.70 7.17 -5.27
N VAL A 37 10.97 5.93 -4.88
CA VAL A 37 10.99 4.78 -5.77
C VAL A 37 9.88 3.82 -5.36
N SER A 38 9.07 3.39 -6.32
CA SER A 38 8.10 2.32 -6.14
C SER A 38 8.51 1.10 -6.95
N LEU A 39 8.53 -0.07 -6.33
CA LEU A 39 8.84 -1.33 -6.99
C LEU A 39 7.63 -2.25 -6.97
N MET A 40 7.22 -2.76 -8.14
CA MET A 40 6.24 -3.83 -8.26
C MET A 40 6.97 -5.16 -8.37
N PHE A 41 6.93 -5.95 -7.31
CA PHE A 41 7.54 -7.28 -7.26
C PHE A 41 6.51 -8.35 -7.62
N VAL A 42 6.77 -9.10 -8.69
CA VAL A 42 5.96 -10.26 -9.09
C VAL A 42 6.62 -11.52 -8.55
N ARG A 43 5.97 -12.17 -7.58
CA ARG A 43 6.53 -13.37 -6.92
C ARG A 43 6.43 -14.63 -7.78
N GLU A 44 5.60 -14.64 -8.81
CA GLU A 44 5.42 -15.79 -9.70
C GLU A 44 6.77 -16.31 -10.23
N GLY A 45 6.90 -17.64 -10.23
CA GLY A 45 8.13 -18.33 -10.63
C GLY A 45 9.15 -18.49 -9.49
N TYR A 46 9.05 -17.76 -8.38
CA TYR A 46 9.86 -18.03 -7.20
C TYR A 46 9.26 -19.16 -6.35
N GLY A 47 10.12 -19.81 -5.55
CA GLY A 47 9.66 -20.71 -4.49
C GLY A 47 8.92 -19.94 -3.40
N ASP A 48 8.77 -20.55 -2.22
CA ASP A 48 8.16 -19.86 -1.09
C ASP A 48 9.04 -18.70 -0.60
N LEU A 49 8.61 -17.47 -0.91
CA LEU A 49 9.20 -16.22 -0.43
C LEU A 49 8.25 -15.48 0.53
N VAL A 50 7.17 -16.11 0.97
CA VAL A 50 6.28 -15.51 1.96
C VAL A 50 7.06 -15.32 3.26
N GLY A 51 7.05 -14.10 3.79
CA GLY A 51 7.82 -13.78 4.99
C GLY A 51 9.32 -13.55 4.76
N ALA A 52 9.82 -13.65 3.52
CA ALA A 52 11.21 -13.33 3.21
C ALA A 52 11.50 -11.85 3.53
N SER A 53 12.72 -11.54 3.97
CA SER A 53 13.11 -10.14 4.14
C SER A 53 13.46 -9.52 2.80
N TYR A 54 13.17 -8.24 2.64
CA TYR A 54 13.60 -7.46 1.48
C TYR A 54 14.36 -6.22 1.90
N GLU A 55 15.17 -5.71 0.99
CA GLU A 55 15.83 -4.41 1.06
C GLU A 55 15.67 -3.73 -0.31
N LEU A 56 15.22 -2.48 -0.32
CA LEU A 56 15.13 -1.63 -1.50
C LEU A 56 15.92 -0.36 -1.24
N CYS A 57 16.97 -0.14 -2.03
CA CYS A 57 17.86 1.01 -1.87
C CYS A 57 17.88 1.88 -3.13
N ALA A 58 17.96 3.18 -2.95
CA ALA A 58 18.25 4.16 -4.00
C ALA A 58 18.86 5.40 -3.35
N ARG A 59 19.83 6.04 -4.02
CA ARG A 59 20.42 7.32 -3.55
C ARG A 59 21.01 7.28 -2.13
N GLY A 60 21.54 6.13 -1.72
CA GLY A 60 22.09 5.97 -0.37
C GLY A 60 21.04 5.76 0.73
N GLU A 61 19.75 5.87 0.39
CA GLU A 61 18.64 5.55 1.26
C GLU A 61 18.19 4.11 1.01
N CYS A 62 17.77 3.43 2.08
CA CYS A 62 17.27 2.06 2.02
C CYS A 62 16.03 1.92 2.88
N VAL A 63 15.11 1.06 2.43
CA VAL A 63 14.00 0.57 3.23
C VAL A 63 14.06 -0.96 3.25
N ASP A 64 13.89 -1.53 4.43
CA ASP A 64 13.77 -2.97 4.63
C ASP A 64 12.39 -3.34 5.17
N GLY A 65 12.07 -4.62 5.05
CA GLY A 65 10.85 -5.17 5.62
C GLY A 65 10.66 -6.63 5.26
N THR A 66 9.42 -7.08 5.37
CA THR A 66 9.02 -8.47 5.12
C THR A 66 8.07 -8.54 3.93
N LEU A 67 8.31 -9.48 3.02
CA LEU A 67 7.43 -9.71 1.88
C LEU A 67 6.09 -10.29 2.33
N PRO A 68 4.98 -9.63 1.98
CA PRO A 68 3.64 -10.08 2.33
C PRO A 68 3.18 -11.23 1.39
N PRO A 69 2.06 -11.91 1.70
CA PRO A 69 1.66 -13.14 1.00
C PRO A 69 0.99 -12.91 -0.36
N GLU A 70 0.91 -11.69 -0.88
CA GLU A 70 0.31 -11.35 -2.18
C GLU A 70 1.24 -11.72 -3.35
N ASN A 71 0.66 -12.01 -4.52
CA ASN A 71 1.45 -12.42 -5.68
C ASN A 71 2.16 -11.24 -6.36
N VAL A 72 1.56 -10.06 -6.26
CA VAL A 72 2.17 -8.81 -6.74
C VAL A 72 2.22 -7.81 -5.59
N THR A 73 3.42 -7.53 -5.10
CA THR A 73 3.62 -6.61 -3.99
C THR A 73 4.12 -5.26 -4.51
N ARG A 74 3.53 -4.17 -4.03
CA ARG A 74 4.10 -2.81 -4.19
C ARG A 74 4.95 -2.46 -2.98
N LEU A 75 6.24 -2.23 -3.21
CA LEU A 75 7.21 -1.74 -2.23
C LEU A 75 7.51 -0.28 -2.52
N ARG A 76 7.74 0.54 -1.48
CA ARG A 76 7.99 1.98 -1.63
C ARG A 76 9.16 2.40 -0.76
N LEU A 77 10.16 3.02 -1.39
CA LEU A 77 11.23 3.76 -0.73
C LEU A 77 10.92 5.26 -0.83
N MET A 78 10.89 5.92 0.32
CA MET A 78 10.81 7.38 0.38
C MET A 78 12.18 8.01 0.31
N LEU A 79 12.30 9.05 -0.50
CA LEU A 79 13.52 9.80 -0.69
C LEU A 79 13.34 11.22 -0.13
N PRO A 80 14.44 11.88 0.27
CA PRO A 80 14.43 13.29 0.65
C PRO A 80 13.82 14.18 -0.44
N LEU A 81 13.27 15.32 -0.03
CA LEU A 81 12.62 16.27 -0.94
C LEU A 81 13.60 16.92 -1.93
N ASP A 82 14.86 17.09 -1.54
CA ASP A 82 15.95 17.69 -2.30
C ASP A 82 16.78 16.68 -3.09
N VAL A 83 16.22 15.50 -3.37
CA VAL A 83 16.91 14.47 -4.15
C VAL A 83 17.26 14.96 -5.56
N ASP A 84 18.49 14.69 -5.97
CA ASP A 84 18.98 14.96 -7.31
C ASP A 84 18.27 14.04 -8.35
N PRO A 85 17.70 14.59 -9.44
CA PRO A 85 17.08 13.81 -10.50
C PRO A 85 18.05 12.95 -11.34
N ASP A 86 19.35 13.23 -11.31
CA ASP A 86 20.35 12.54 -12.15
C ASP A 86 20.23 11.02 -12.07
N SER A 87 20.68 10.27 -13.08
CA SER A 87 20.62 8.79 -13.05
C SER A 87 21.40 8.19 -11.87
N GLY A 88 20.97 7.03 -11.38
CA GLY A 88 21.68 6.32 -10.32
C GLY A 88 21.04 4.98 -9.96
N PRO A 89 21.74 4.15 -9.17
CA PRO A 89 21.35 2.78 -8.97
C PRO A 89 20.16 2.67 -8.02
N VAL A 90 19.19 1.86 -8.43
CA VAL A 90 18.22 1.22 -7.56
C VAL A 90 18.68 -0.21 -7.35
N ARG A 91 18.72 -0.68 -6.10
CA ARG A 91 19.04 -2.07 -5.76
C ARG A 91 17.86 -2.70 -5.03
N PHE A 92 17.52 -3.92 -5.42
CA PHE A 92 16.51 -4.73 -4.78
C PHE A 92 17.10 -6.07 -4.37
N ARG A 93 16.94 -6.41 -3.09
CA ARG A 93 17.45 -7.65 -2.51
C ARG A 93 16.34 -8.38 -1.76
N VAL A 94 16.30 -9.71 -1.86
CA VAL A 94 15.37 -10.57 -1.10
C VAL A 94 16.12 -11.75 -0.52
N THR A 95 15.94 -11.98 0.79
CA THR A 95 16.55 -13.08 1.54
C THR A 95 15.45 -13.98 2.10
N PRO A 96 15.42 -15.29 1.76
CA PRO A 96 14.41 -16.21 2.27
C PRO A 96 14.49 -16.39 3.78
N VAL A 97 13.37 -16.70 4.43
CA VAL A 97 13.29 -16.91 5.90
C VAL A 97 14.32 -17.93 6.41
N ARG A 98 14.57 -19.00 5.64
CA ARG A 98 15.49 -20.08 6.01
C ARG A 98 16.86 -19.98 5.33
N GLY A 99 17.26 -18.78 4.90
CA GLY A 99 18.53 -18.53 4.25
C GLY A 99 19.29 -17.37 4.89
N THR A 100 20.61 -17.38 4.72
CA THR A 100 21.48 -16.25 5.08
C THR A 100 21.94 -15.46 3.85
N GLU A 101 21.74 -16.03 2.66
CA GLU A 101 22.12 -15.44 1.38
C GLU A 101 20.89 -14.98 0.60
N PRO A 102 21.00 -13.84 -0.11
CA PRO A 102 19.91 -13.36 -0.93
C PRO A 102 19.73 -14.26 -2.16
N VAL A 103 18.47 -14.56 -2.47
CA VAL A 103 18.10 -15.24 -3.72
C VAL A 103 17.78 -14.26 -4.84
N ILE A 104 17.53 -13.00 -4.48
CA ILE A 104 17.45 -11.87 -5.39
C ILE A 104 18.44 -10.84 -4.88
N ASP A 105 19.35 -10.41 -5.75
CA ASP A 105 20.22 -9.26 -5.53
C ASP A 105 20.47 -8.62 -6.91
N ALA A 106 19.66 -7.62 -7.23
CA ALA A 106 19.64 -7.00 -8.54
C ALA A 106 19.75 -5.49 -8.43
N SER A 107 20.39 -4.86 -9.41
CA SER A 107 20.48 -3.42 -9.50
C SER A 107 20.30 -2.94 -10.93
N THR A 108 19.74 -1.74 -11.08
CA THR A 108 19.57 -1.07 -12.37
C THR A 108 19.66 0.44 -12.15
N ASP A 109 20.24 1.16 -13.11
CA ASP A 109 20.32 2.62 -13.06
C ASP A 109 19.04 3.23 -13.61
N VAL A 110 18.48 4.21 -12.89
CA VAL A 110 17.29 4.94 -13.31
C VAL A 110 17.43 6.43 -13.05
N GLU A 111 16.82 7.21 -13.93
CA GLU A 111 16.57 8.64 -13.73
C GLU A 111 15.22 8.82 -13.01
N LEU A 112 15.20 9.66 -11.97
CA LEU A 112 13.94 10.00 -11.31
C LEU A 112 13.21 11.06 -12.13
N ARG A 113 11.90 10.85 -12.35
CA ARG A 113 11.11 11.78 -13.16
C ARG A 113 10.38 12.78 -12.29
N HIS A 114 10.54 14.06 -12.59
CA HIS A 114 9.77 15.12 -11.96
C HIS A 114 8.28 14.94 -12.27
N GLN A 115 7.45 14.98 -11.23
CA GLN A 115 5.99 14.98 -11.32
C GLN A 115 5.44 16.15 -10.52
N SER A 116 4.50 16.88 -11.11
CA SER A 116 3.82 18.02 -10.49
C SER A 116 2.39 18.06 -11.02
N ASP A 117 1.47 18.49 -10.16
CA ASP A 117 0.06 18.74 -10.48
C ASP A 117 -0.17 20.18 -11.02
N GLY A 118 0.91 20.94 -11.25
CA GLY A 118 0.85 22.32 -11.74
C GLY A 118 0.44 23.33 -10.68
N CYS A 119 0.38 22.91 -9.41
CA CYS A 119 -0.15 23.68 -8.29
C CYS A 119 0.90 24.08 -7.25
N GLY A 120 2.19 23.89 -7.55
CA GLY A 120 3.30 24.18 -6.64
C GLY A 120 4.54 23.35 -6.95
N SER A 121 5.30 23.00 -5.90
CA SER A 121 6.45 22.10 -5.99
C SER A 121 6.06 20.74 -6.57
N GLY A 122 6.96 20.12 -7.32
CA GLY A 122 6.84 18.72 -7.70
C GLY A 122 7.78 17.83 -6.91
N ALA A 123 7.77 16.54 -7.24
CA ALA A 123 8.69 15.57 -6.67
C ALA A 123 9.20 14.57 -7.70
N TYR A 124 10.29 13.93 -7.35
CA TYR A 124 11.03 13.06 -8.24
C TYR A 124 10.71 11.61 -7.94
N ASN A 125 10.10 10.94 -8.91
CA ASN A 125 9.54 9.62 -8.72
C ASN A 125 9.94 8.67 -9.84
N ARG A 126 10.12 7.40 -9.49
CA ARG A 126 10.26 6.30 -10.47
C ARG A 126 9.51 5.06 -10.02
N ALA A 127 8.78 4.46 -10.96
CA ALA A 127 8.16 3.16 -10.78
C ALA A 127 8.95 2.11 -11.56
N LEU A 128 9.29 1.01 -10.89
CA LEU A 128 10.05 -0.12 -11.43
C LEU A 128 9.22 -1.40 -11.27
N ALA A 129 9.61 -2.43 -12.01
CA ALA A 129 9.09 -3.78 -11.82
C ALA A 129 10.23 -4.77 -11.60
N PHE A 130 9.96 -5.83 -10.85
CA PHE A 130 10.84 -6.98 -10.77
C PHE A 130 10.06 -8.24 -11.10
N THR A 131 10.54 -8.98 -12.10
CA THR A 131 10.00 -10.30 -12.50
C THR A 131 11.13 -11.33 -12.47
N LYS A 132 10.79 -12.62 -12.32
CA LYS A 132 11.80 -13.68 -12.38
C LYS A 132 12.48 -13.76 -13.76
N GLU A 133 11.72 -13.49 -14.82
CA GLU A 133 12.18 -13.63 -16.20
C GLU A 133 13.10 -12.47 -16.61
N ASP A 134 12.72 -11.24 -16.27
CA ASP A 134 13.39 -10.03 -16.76
C ASP A 134 14.30 -9.37 -15.73
N GLY A 135 14.23 -9.78 -14.46
CA GLY A 135 14.94 -9.14 -13.35
C GLY A 135 14.37 -7.75 -13.03
N LEU A 136 15.26 -6.84 -12.60
CA LEU A 136 14.88 -5.47 -12.21
C LEU A 136 14.75 -4.55 -13.43
N LEU A 137 13.52 -4.22 -13.77
CA LEU A 137 13.16 -3.35 -14.89
C LEU A 137 13.06 -1.90 -14.44
N GLY A 138 13.68 -1.01 -15.20
CA GLY A 138 13.65 0.43 -14.93
C GLY A 138 12.26 1.05 -15.05
N GLU A 139 11.27 0.36 -15.63
CA GLU A 139 9.88 0.82 -15.76
C GLU A 139 8.92 -0.37 -15.70
N VAL A 140 7.65 -0.11 -15.38
CA VAL A 140 6.65 -1.17 -15.16
C VAL A 140 6.02 -1.61 -16.49
N PRO A 141 6.18 -2.88 -16.92
CA PRO A 141 5.50 -3.38 -18.11
C PRO A 141 3.97 -3.39 -17.94
N ALA A 142 3.25 -3.25 -19.05
CA ALA A 142 1.78 -3.30 -19.06
C ALA A 142 1.23 -4.62 -18.52
N SER A 143 1.93 -5.74 -18.75
CA SER A 143 1.59 -7.05 -18.20
C SER A 143 1.63 -7.07 -16.67
N VAL A 144 2.64 -6.46 -16.06
CA VAL A 144 2.79 -6.35 -14.60
C VAL A 144 1.70 -5.45 -14.01
N MET A 145 1.40 -4.32 -14.66
CA MET A 145 0.28 -3.45 -14.24
C MET A 145 -1.07 -4.16 -14.31
N LYS A 146 -1.28 -4.98 -15.35
CA LYS A 146 -2.47 -5.81 -15.48
C LYS A 146 -2.56 -6.85 -14.36
N ALA A 147 -1.49 -7.60 -14.11
CA ALA A 147 -1.43 -8.60 -13.05
C ALA A 147 -1.73 -8.01 -11.66
N TRP A 148 -1.22 -6.80 -11.36
CA TRP A 148 -1.53 -6.11 -10.11
C TRP A 148 -3.01 -5.74 -9.98
N ARG A 149 -3.64 -5.25 -11.06
CA ARG A 149 -5.07 -4.93 -11.04
C ARG A 149 -5.92 -6.18 -10.80
N GLU A 150 -5.56 -7.29 -11.45
CA GLU A 150 -6.23 -8.58 -11.25
C GLU A 150 -6.01 -9.14 -9.83
N ASP A 151 -4.86 -8.89 -9.21
CA ASP A 151 -4.58 -9.28 -7.82
C ASP A 151 -5.42 -8.46 -6.82
N LEU A 152 -5.61 -7.15 -7.07
CA LEU A 152 -6.49 -6.29 -6.27
C LEU A 152 -7.98 -6.69 -6.34
N GLU A 153 -8.41 -7.24 -7.47
CA GLU A 153 -9.78 -7.72 -7.68
C GLU A 153 -10.01 -9.12 -7.08
N ARG A 154 -8.94 -9.81 -6.67
CA ARG A 154 -9.03 -11.15 -6.10
C ARG A 154 -9.61 -11.07 -4.69
N PRO A 155 -10.66 -11.85 -4.37
CA PRO A 155 -11.13 -11.96 -3.00
C PRO A 155 -9.99 -12.40 -2.09
N ALA A 156 -9.87 -11.77 -0.91
CA ALA A 156 -8.91 -12.20 0.10
C ALA A 156 -9.10 -13.71 0.34
N PRO A 157 -8.00 -14.48 0.46
CA PRO A 157 -8.12 -15.92 0.71
C PRO A 157 -8.96 -16.13 1.95
N SER A 158 -10.11 -16.80 1.79
CA SER A 158 -11.00 -17.13 2.89
C SER A 158 -10.20 -17.91 3.92
N THR A 159 -9.93 -17.29 5.07
CA THR A 159 -9.43 -17.98 6.25
C THR A 159 -10.43 -19.09 6.55
N SER A 160 -10.09 -20.32 6.19
CA SER A 160 -10.93 -21.48 6.44
C SER A 160 -11.24 -21.50 7.94
N PRO A 161 -12.52 -21.59 8.37
CA PRO A 161 -12.82 -21.65 9.80
C PRO A 161 -12.11 -22.86 10.38
N ALA A 162 -11.40 -22.64 11.50
CA ALA A 162 -10.74 -23.71 12.24
C ALA A 162 -11.72 -24.89 12.42
N PRO A 163 -11.27 -26.15 12.28
CA PRO A 163 -12.15 -27.27 12.54
C PRO A 163 -12.68 -27.13 13.97
N SER A 164 -14.00 -26.93 14.09
CA SER A 164 -14.70 -27.05 15.36
C SER A 164 -14.37 -28.43 15.93
N THR A 165 -13.54 -28.46 16.96
CA THR A 165 -13.42 -29.60 17.85
C THR A 165 -14.79 -29.83 18.45
N SER A 166 -15.54 -30.74 17.82
CA SER A 166 -16.76 -31.31 18.35
C SER A 166 -16.44 -31.92 19.72
N PRO A 167 -17.10 -31.52 20.81
CA PRO A 167 -16.86 -32.16 22.09
C PRO A 167 -17.35 -33.62 22.02
N ALA A 168 -16.46 -34.55 22.37
CA ALA A 168 -16.81 -35.96 22.50
C ALA A 168 -17.94 -36.14 23.54
N PRO A 169 -18.87 -37.08 23.35
CA PRO A 169 -19.93 -37.34 24.32
C PRO A 169 -19.32 -37.91 25.60
N SER A 170 -19.62 -37.28 26.74
CA SER A 170 -19.31 -37.81 28.09
C SER A 170 -19.95 -39.18 28.27
N THR A 171 -19.13 -40.22 28.30
CA THR A 171 -19.53 -41.54 28.79
C THR A 171 -19.56 -41.51 30.31
N SER A 172 -20.78 -41.61 30.88
CA SER A 172 -21.03 -41.82 32.30
C SER A 172 -20.24 -43.01 32.87
N PRO A 173 -19.71 -42.92 34.10
CA PRO A 173 -19.33 -44.11 34.84
C PRO A 173 -20.57 -44.77 35.48
N ALA A 174 -20.66 -46.09 35.32
CA ALA A 174 -21.66 -46.97 35.94
C ALA A 174 -21.39 -47.15 37.46
N PRO A 175 -22.40 -47.54 38.26
CA PRO A 175 -22.32 -47.52 39.72
C PRO A 175 -21.58 -48.75 40.24
N SER A 176 -20.81 -48.60 41.32
CA SER A 176 -20.33 -49.74 42.12
C SER A 176 -20.79 -49.61 43.57
N ALA A 177 -21.38 -50.71 44.02
CA ALA A 177 -22.20 -50.86 45.20
C ALA A 177 -21.44 -50.70 46.52
N SER A 178 -22.16 -50.18 47.51
CA SER A 178 -21.90 -50.39 48.93
C SER A 178 -22.55 -51.74 49.35
N PRO A 179 -22.02 -52.46 50.35
CA PRO A 179 -22.69 -52.37 51.66
C PRO A 179 -21.81 -52.51 52.93
N SER A 180 -22.19 -51.70 53.93
CA SER A 180 -22.40 -51.94 55.39
C SER A 180 -21.56 -52.90 56.27
N ALA A 181 -21.00 -52.28 57.32
CA ALA A 181 -21.25 -52.47 58.78
C ALA A 181 -20.42 -53.45 59.67
N GLY A 182 -20.04 -52.91 60.85
CA GLY A 182 -19.67 -53.57 62.11
C GLY A 182 -18.15 -53.56 62.41
N THR A 183 -17.59 -53.20 63.57
CA THR A 183 -18.08 -53.03 64.96
C THR A 183 -16.96 -52.31 65.77
N ALA A 184 -17.30 -51.48 66.77
CA ALA A 184 -16.40 -50.99 67.86
C ALA A 184 -15.97 -52.17 68.78
N PRO A 185 -15.06 -52.07 69.81
CA PRO A 185 -14.99 -51.05 70.88
C PRO A 185 -13.54 -50.67 71.35
N GLU A 186 -13.29 -49.50 71.95
CA GLU A 186 -13.12 -49.19 73.40
C GLU A 186 -11.66 -49.20 73.95
N SER A 187 -11.31 -48.04 74.53
CA SER A 187 -10.37 -47.66 75.63
C SER A 187 -8.96 -48.27 75.80
N ALA A 188 -7.98 -47.35 75.93
CA ALA A 188 -7.19 -47.16 77.15
C ALA A 188 -6.68 -45.70 77.22
#